data_AF-A0A8T3WSF6-F1
#
_entry.id   AF-A0A8T3WSF6-F1
#
_cell.length_a   1.000
_cell.length_b   1.000
_cell.length_c   1.000
_cell.angle_alpha   90.00
_cell.angle_beta   90.00
_cell.angle_gamma   90.00
#
_symmetry.space_group_name_H-M   'P 1'
#
loop_
_entity.id
_entity.type
_entity.pdbx_description
1 polymer ?
#
loop_
_entity_poly.entity_id
_entity_poly.type
_entity_poly.pdbx_seq_one_letter_code
_entity_poly.pdbx_strand_id
1 'polypeptide(L)'
;MVNKRLLEIANRLGKYSPDLLPPASGEGNNQGSPAGFSLEDLTDSYRISGINYQNGIYQVDLSKSLLEAKTQDEHAQAAIESKKTNGFFFHSYPLFHSIASALEQNRNNPRFKEKIEEVRLFIKDAALKNWLTTSTRIIYNPKNEKDIVMHNYKQPEQYLLELDSFIGNDCFITSKDAVNVESPLKCLLDTSQSIQEINSVYKWLTDVNAYLYRVNSDRQEKDERVARFYAESDGVFLYCYGGPRGSNPALGVRYAPQARAAK
;
A
#
# COMPACT_ATOMS: atom_id res chain seq x y z
N MET A 1 13.28 -2.39 -24.01
CA MET A 1 13.60 -1.06 -24.60
C MET A 1 13.12 -0.03 -23.58
N VAL A 2 14.02 0.73 -22.92
CA VAL A 2 13.61 1.64 -21.85
C VAL A 2 12.87 2.85 -22.45
N ASN A 3 11.68 3.13 -21.94
CA ASN A 3 10.84 4.24 -22.40
C ASN A 3 11.58 5.57 -22.15
N LYS A 4 11.94 6.28 -23.23
CA LYS A 4 12.71 7.54 -23.17
C LYS A 4 12.04 8.59 -22.27
N ARG A 5 10.72 8.55 -22.14
CA ARG A 5 9.95 9.48 -21.29
C ARG A 5 10.13 9.22 -19.78
N LEU A 6 10.33 7.96 -19.39
CA LEU A 6 10.63 7.60 -17.99
C LEU A 6 12.06 8.02 -17.61
N LEU A 7 13.00 7.95 -18.54
CA LEU A 7 14.37 8.45 -18.32
C LEU A 7 14.42 9.97 -18.15
N GLU A 8 13.62 10.72 -18.91
CA GLU A 8 13.54 12.19 -18.78
C GLU A 8 12.93 12.63 -17.45
N ILE A 9 11.94 11.90 -16.94
CA ILE A 9 11.34 12.17 -15.62
C ILE A 9 12.33 11.82 -14.50
N ALA A 10 13.05 10.70 -14.61
CA ALA A 10 14.09 10.30 -13.63
C ALA A 10 15.26 11.29 -13.59
N ASN A 11 15.68 11.82 -14.74
CA ASN A 11 16.76 12.81 -14.83
C ASN A 11 16.38 14.18 -14.25
N ARG A 12 15.09 14.55 -14.29
CA ARG A 12 14.58 15.79 -13.67
C ARG A 12 14.56 15.76 -12.14
N LEU A 13 14.59 14.57 -11.52
CA LEU A 13 14.44 14.41 -10.07
C LEU A 13 15.76 14.13 -9.33
N GLY A 14 16.90 14.18 -10.02
CA GLY A 14 18.22 14.31 -9.38
C GLY A 14 18.52 13.25 -8.32
N LYS A 15 18.63 11.98 -8.73
CA LYS A 15 19.46 10.87 -8.19
C LYS A 15 18.79 9.54 -8.53
N TYR A 16 19.27 8.86 -9.57
CA TYR A 16 18.92 7.47 -9.85
C TYR A 16 20.21 6.67 -9.99
N SER A 17 20.37 5.63 -9.17
CA SER A 17 21.45 4.63 -9.33
C SER A 17 20.87 3.45 -10.08
N PRO A 18 21.34 3.12 -11.30
CA PRO A 18 20.77 2.07 -12.14
C PRO A 18 20.87 0.64 -11.56
N ASP A 19 21.70 0.43 -10.53
CA ASP A 19 22.09 -0.90 -10.05
C ASP A 19 21.08 -1.57 -9.10
N LEU A 20 19.90 -0.99 -8.88
CA LEU A 20 18.85 -1.54 -8.00
C LEU A 20 17.58 -1.95 -8.74
N LEU A 21 17.58 -1.92 -10.08
CA LEU A 21 16.44 -2.42 -10.84
C LEU A 21 16.48 -3.95 -10.92
N PRO A 22 15.41 -4.67 -10.54
CA PRO A 22 15.26 -6.04 -10.98
C PRO A 22 15.22 -6.08 -12.52
N PRO A 23 15.73 -7.17 -13.14
CA PRO A 23 15.81 -7.25 -14.60
C PRO A 23 14.43 -7.08 -15.24
N ALA A 24 14.40 -6.35 -16.35
CA ALA A 24 13.19 -6.13 -17.14
C ALA A 24 12.56 -7.47 -17.54
N SER A 25 11.35 -7.73 -17.06
CA SER A 25 10.57 -8.93 -17.35
C SER A 25 10.08 -8.92 -18.79
N GLY A 26 10.43 -9.98 -19.54
CA GLY A 26 9.78 -10.34 -20.78
C GLY A 26 8.35 -10.82 -20.54
N GLU A 27 7.48 -10.55 -21.52
CA GLU A 27 6.13 -11.08 -21.61
C GLU A 27 6.16 -12.62 -21.54
N GLY A 28 5.39 -13.18 -20.61
CA GLY A 28 5.30 -14.63 -20.45
C GLY A 28 4.21 -14.99 -19.46
N ASN A 29 3.01 -15.24 -19.99
CA ASN A 29 1.97 -16.01 -19.33
C ASN A 29 2.57 -17.33 -18.85
N ASN A 30 2.83 -17.45 -17.55
CA ASN A 30 3.16 -18.71 -16.90
C ASN A 30 2.37 -18.81 -15.61
N GLN A 31 1.23 -19.50 -15.69
CA GLN A 31 0.54 -20.11 -14.56
C GLN A 31 1.44 -21.20 -13.95
N GLY A 32 2.53 -20.80 -13.30
CA GLY A 32 3.25 -21.64 -12.36
C GLY A 32 2.47 -21.68 -11.05
N SER A 33 2.33 -22.86 -10.45
CA SER A 33 1.68 -23.06 -9.15
C SER A 33 2.03 -21.92 -8.18
N PRO A 34 1.03 -21.25 -7.56
CA PRO A 34 1.32 -20.18 -6.64
C PRO A 34 2.19 -20.76 -5.53
N ALA A 35 3.30 -20.09 -5.22
CA ALA A 35 4.02 -20.41 -4.00
C ALA A 35 2.98 -20.34 -2.86
N GLY A 36 2.74 -21.48 -2.19
CA GLY A 36 1.57 -21.64 -1.33
C GLY A 36 1.55 -20.60 -0.21
N PHE A 37 0.35 -20.09 0.11
CA PHE A 37 0.17 -19.25 1.28
C PHE A 37 0.65 -19.97 2.53
N SER A 38 1.49 -19.30 3.31
CA SER A 38 1.91 -19.78 4.63
C SER A 38 1.97 -18.61 5.59
N LEU A 39 1.68 -18.89 6.85
CA LEU A 39 1.77 -17.92 7.91
C LEU A 39 2.49 -18.53 9.10
N GLU A 40 3.57 -17.88 9.52
CA GLU A 40 4.43 -18.29 10.63
C GLU A 40 4.47 -17.20 11.69
N ASP A 41 4.39 -17.62 12.94
CA ASP A 41 4.47 -16.76 14.10
C ASP A 41 5.92 -16.70 14.62
N LEU A 42 6.58 -15.56 14.46
CA LEU A 42 7.93 -15.33 14.93
C LEU A 42 7.90 -14.52 16.24
N THR A 43 9.05 -14.40 16.90
CA THR A 43 9.16 -13.69 18.18
C THR A 43 8.63 -12.26 18.10
N ASP A 44 9.02 -11.49 17.09
CA ASP A 44 8.73 -10.05 16.93
C ASP A 44 7.83 -9.71 15.73
N SER A 45 7.41 -10.72 14.96
CA SER A 45 6.72 -10.53 13.69
C SER A 45 5.85 -11.71 13.28
N TYR A 46 4.94 -11.46 12.33
CA TYR A 46 4.22 -12.48 11.58
C TYR A 46 4.82 -12.58 10.19
N ARG A 47 5.32 -13.75 9.81
CA ARG A 47 5.81 -14.01 8.46
C ARG A 47 4.70 -14.55 7.59
N ILE A 48 4.39 -13.83 6.52
CA ILE A 48 3.31 -14.12 5.59
C ILE A 48 3.92 -14.33 4.21
N SER A 49 3.75 -15.51 3.64
CA SER A 49 4.23 -15.87 2.29
C SER A 49 3.07 -16.02 1.32
N GLY A 50 3.35 -15.92 0.02
CA GLY A 50 2.34 -15.95 -1.02
C GLY A 50 1.65 -14.60 -1.27
N ILE A 51 2.31 -13.49 -0.92
CA ILE A 51 1.76 -12.14 -1.13
C ILE A 51 1.99 -11.70 -2.58
N ASN A 52 0.91 -11.48 -3.35
CA ASN A 52 1.01 -10.91 -4.70
C ASN A 52 1.22 -9.40 -4.60
N TYR A 53 2.39 -8.92 -5.01
CA TYR A 53 2.78 -7.50 -4.96
C TYR A 53 3.70 -7.18 -6.14
N GLN A 54 3.49 -6.05 -6.84
CA GLN A 54 4.32 -5.59 -7.97
C GLN A 54 4.71 -6.70 -8.98
N ASN A 55 3.71 -7.44 -9.49
CA ASN A 55 3.88 -8.56 -10.44
C ASN A 55 4.76 -9.73 -9.93
N GLY A 56 5.01 -9.81 -8.63
CA GLY A 56 5.78 -10.87 -7.99
C GLY A 56 5.04 -11.50 -6.82
N ILE A 57 5.60 -12.60 -6.32
CA ILE A 57 5.18 -13.24 -5.08
C ILE A 57 6.23 -12.93 -4.04
N TYR A 58 5.79 -12.41 -2.90
CA TYR A 58 6.63 -11.93 -1.83
C TYR A 58 6.36 -12.69 -0.53
N GLN A 59 7.41 -12.73 0.29
CA GLN A 59 7.30 -13.00 1.72
C GLN A 59 7.43 -11.67 2.46
N VAL A 60 6.53 -11.44 3.41
CA VAL A 60 6.49 -10.23 4.25
C VAL A 60 6.57 -10.64 5.70
N ASP A 61 7.48 -10.06 6.46
CA ASP A 61 7.41 -10.09 7.92
C ASP A 61 6.74 -8.79 8.40
N LEU A 62 5.56 -8.91 9.00
CA LEU A 62 4.80 -7.82 9.63
C LEU A 62 5.16 -7.76 11.12
N SER A 63 5.70 -6.63 11.58
CA SER A 63 6.03 -6.45 12.99
C SER A 63 4.80 -6.52 13.88
N LYS A 64 4.95 -7.15 15.05
CA LYS A 64 3.94 -7.17 16.12
C LYS A 64 3.84 -5.85 16.89
N SER A 65 4.72 -4.89 16.59
CA SER A 65 4.70 -3.55 17.16
C SER A 65 4.62 -2.51 16.04
N LEU A 66 3.93 -1.41 16.32
CA LEU A 66 3.94 -0.27 15.42
C LEU A 66 5.32 0.38 15.41
N LEU A 67 5.71 0.88 14.25
CA LEU A 67 6.79 1.86 14.16
C LEU A 67 6.34 3.14 14.87
N GLU A 68 7.26 3.76 15.59
CA GLU A 68 6.98 5.01 16.30
C GLU A 68 6.45 6.10 15.38
N ALA A 69 5.69 7.02 15.95
CA ALA A 69 5.15 8.15 15.23
C ALA A 69 6.25 9.06 14.67
N LYS A 70 6.24 9.27 13.37
CA LYS A 70 7.14 10.14 12.62
C LYS A 70 6.36 10.82 11.50
N THR A 71 6.85 11.95 10.99
CA THR A 71 6.35 12.49 9.71
C THR A 71 6.67 11.51 8.58
N GLN A 72 6.00 11.64 7.42
CA GLN A 72 6.26 10.72 6.29
C GLN A 72 7.72 10.84 5.80
N ASP A 73 8.29 12.03 5.85
CA ASP A 73 9.66 12.30 5.44
C ASP A 73 10.68 11.65 6.40
N GLU A 74 10.42 11.69 7.70
CA GLU A 74 11.23 11.01 8.71
C GLU A 74 11.10 9.49 8.64
N HIS A 75 9.90 8.96 8.39
CA HIS A 75 9.70 7.53 8.09
C HIS A 75 10.47 7.12 6.84
N ALA A 76 10.45 7.93 5.79
CA ALA A 76 11.19 7.64 4.57
C ALA A 76 12.71 7.60 4.80
N GLN A 77 13.24 8.53 5.60
CA GLN A 77 14.65 8.53 5.97
C GLN A 77 15.01 7.32 6.84
N ALA A 78 14.18 6.99 7.83
CA ALA A 78 14.39 5.82 8.69
C ALA A 78 14.33 4.51 7.89
N ALA A 79 13.43 4.41 6.90
CA ALA A 79 13.30 3.23 6.05
C ALA A 79 14.57 2.93 5.24
N ILE A 80 15.29 3.96 4.78
CA ILE A 80 16.57 3.78 4.06
C ILE A 80 17.59 3.08 4.97
N GLU A 81 17.68 3.49 6.24
CA GLU A 81 18.62 2.89 7.19
C GLU A 81 18.15 1.50 7.63
N SER A 82 16.85 1.33 7.95
CA SER A 82 16.27 0.03 8.32
C SER A 82 16.51 -1.03 7.24
N LYS A 83 16.37 -0.69 5.95
CA LYS A 83 16.60 -1.63 4.85
C LYS A 83 18.05 -2.15 4.81
N LYS A 84 19.05 -1.32 5.15
CA LYS A 84 20.46 -1.75 5.19
C LYS A 84 20.73 -2.77 6.29
N THR A 85 19.97 -2.72 7.38
CA THR A 85 20.12 -3.62 8.53
C THR A 85 19.03 -4.70 8.61
N ASN A 86 18.24 -4.89 7.54
CA ASN A 86 17.10 -5.80 7.50
C ASN A 86 16.06 -5.56 8.63
N GLY A 87 15.91 -4.29 9.04
CA GLY A 87 14.94 -3.82 10.01
C GLY A 87 13.56 -3.53 9.39
N PHE A 88 12.57 -3.32 10.24
CA PHE A 88 11.22 -2.95 9.82
C PHE A 88 11.14 -1.50 9.33
N PHE A 89 10.31 -1.26 8.33
CA PHE A 89 10.03 0.04 7.75
C PHE A 89 8.55 0.15 7.34
N PHE A 90 8.04 1.37 7.20
CA PHE A 90 6.65 1.60 6.78
C PHE A 90 6.42 1.21 5.32
N HIS A 91 5.25 0.64 5.04
CA HIS A 91 4.88 0.15 3.70
C HIS A 91 4.09 1.17 2.89
N SER A 92 3.99 0.95 1.57
CA SER A 92 3.04 1.68 0.71
C SER A 92 1.62 1.11 0.84
N TYR A 93 0.63 1.85 0.36
CA TYR A 93 -0.76 1.38 0.30
C TYR A 93 -0.93 0.10 -0.53
N PRO A 94 -0.31 -0.04 -1.71
CA PRO A 94 -0.38 -1.27 -2.47
C PRO A 94 0.12 -2.50 -1.70
N LEU A 95 1.25 -2.40 -0.99
CA LEU A 95 1.74 -3.52 -0.17
C LEU A 95 0.78 -3.83 0.99
N PHE A 96 0.25 -2.79 1.66
CA PHE A 96 -0.78 -2.99 2.69
C PHE A 96 -1.97 -3.77 2.18
N HIS A 97 -2.48 -3.35 1.02
CA HIS A 97 -3.63 -3.94 0.38
C HIS A 97 -3.35 -5.39 -0.02
N SER A 98 -2.17 -5.67 -0.59
CA SER A 98 -1.74 -7.04 -0.89
C SER A 98 -1.69 -7.95 0.33
N ILE A 99 -1.20 -7.45 1.48
CA ILE A 99 -1.19 -8.20 2.75
C ILE A 99 -2.62 -8.49 3.21
N ALA A 100 -3.47 -7.44 3.27
CA ALA A 100 -4.86 -7.58 3.69
C ALA A 100 -5.66 -8.53 2.78
N SER A 101 -5.48 -8.42 1.46
CA SER A 101 -6.11 -9.29 0.47
C SER A 101 -5.67 -10.74 0.61
N ALA A 102 -4.38 -11.01 0.83
CA ALA A 102 -3.90 -12.38 1.02
C ALA A 102 -4.46 -13.03 2.30
N LEU A 103 -4.55 -12.26 3.38
CA LEU A 103 -5.17 -12.71 4.63
C LEU A 103 -6.67 -12.98 4.44
N GLU A 104 -7.40 -12.08 3.77
CA GLU A 104 -8.84 -12.23 3.51
C GLU A 104 -9.15 -13.46 2.65
N GLN A 105 -8.37 -13.68 1.58
CA GLN A 105 -8.51 -14.83 0.69
C GLN A 105 -8.24 -16.15 1.40
N ASN A 106 -7.37 -16.13 2.43
CA ASN A 106 -7.01 -17.31 3.22
C ASN A 106 -7.75 -17.39 4.56
N ARG A 107 -8.73 -16.53 4.85
CA ARG A 107 -9.42 -16.44 6.15
C ARG A 107 -10.02 -17.76 6.65
N ASN A 108 -10.36 -18.67 5.74
CA ASN A 108 -10.92 -19.98 6.04
C ASN A 108 -9.91 -21.14 5.93
N ASN A 109 -8.61 -20.84 5.79
CA ASN A 109 -7.57 -21.85 5.70
C ASN A 109 -7.48 -22.60 7.05
N PRO A 110 -7.80 -23.91 7.10
CA PRO A 110 -7.92 -24.65 8.36
C PRO A 110 -6.61 -24.72 9.14
N ARG A 111 -5.46 -24.61 8.44
CA ARG A 111 -4.14 -24.65 9.08
C ARG A 111 -3.77 -23.33 9.77
N PHE A 112 -4.23 -22.20 9.23
CA PHE A 112 -3.77 -20.87 9.67
C PHE A 112 -4.90 -19.99 10.25
N LYS A 113 -6.14 -20.48 10.29
CA LYS A 113 -7.34 -19.71 10.66
C LYS A 113 -7.16 -18.85 11.92
N GLU A 114 -6.70 -19.45 13.02
CA GLU A 114 -6.51 -18.74 14.29
C GLU A 114 -5.45 -17.63 14.19
N LYS A 115 -4.35 -17.91 13.50
CA LYS A 115 -3.26 -16.94 13.36
C LYS A 115 -3.59 -15.83 12.37
N ILE A 116 -4.36 -16.11 11.32
CA ILE A 116 -4.91 -15.08 10.43
C ILE A 116 -5.83 -14.14 11.23
N GLU A 117 -6.66 -14.68 12.10
CA GLU A 117 -7.53 -13.88 12.97
C GLU A 117 -6.73 -13.02 13.95
N GLU A 118 -5.64 -13.56 14.53
CA GLU A 118 -4.72 -12.78 15.38
C GLU A 118 -4.12 -11.59 14.63
N VAL A 119 -3.62 -11.81 13.41
CA VAL A 119 -3.07 -10.73 12.56
C VAL A 119 -4.14 -9.71 12.18
N ARG A 120 -5.36 -10.18 11.84
CA ARG A 120 -6.50 -9.31 11.53
C ARG A 120 -6.82 -8.41 12.72
N LEU A 121 -6.93 -8.98 13.92
CA LEU A 121 -7.24 -8.24 15.15
C LEU A 121 -6.13 -7.25 15.51
N PHE A 122 -4.86 -7.61 15.32
CA PHE A 122 -3.75 -6.68 15.50
C PHE A 122 -3.85 -5.46 14.57
N ILE A 123 -4.06 -5.69 13.26
CA ILE A 123 -4.19 -4.60 12.28
C ILE A 123 -5.43 -3.74 12.59
N LYS A 124 -6.55 -4.38 12.93
CA LYS A 124 -7.79 -3.70 13.30
C LYS A 124 -7.59 -2.82 14.52
N ASP A 125 -7.02 -3.35 15.61
CA ASP A 125 -6.75 -2.62 16.84
C ASP A 125 -5.81 -1.43 16.60
N ALA A 126 -4.76 -1.64 15.80
CA ALA A 126 -3.85 -0.58 15.40
C ALA A 126 -4.57 0.56 14.66
N ALA A 127 -5.45 0.24 13.72
CA ALA A 127 -6.19 1.21 12.92
C ALA A 127 -7.30 1.93 13.70
N LEU A 128 -7.89 1.28 14.71
CA LEU A 128 -8.86 1.90 15.61
C LEU A 128 -8.22 2.90 16.58
N LYS A 129 -6.96 2.65 16.98
CA LYS A 129 -6.25 3.48 17.96
C LYS A 129 -5.38 4.55 17.32
N ASN A 130 -5.01 4.40 16.05
CA ASN A 130 -4.02 5.24 15.40
C ASN A 130 -4.39 5.50 13.94
N TRP A 131 -3.98 6.68 13.48
CA TRP A 131 -3.87 6.98 12.06
C TRP A 131 -2.57 6.36 11.54
N LEU A 132 -2.64 5.27 10.79
CA LEU A 132 -1.47 4.56 10.29
C LEU A 132 -0.96 5.21 9.01
N THR A 133 0.26 5.74 9.03
CA THR A 133 0.85 6.35 7.84
C THR A 133 1.44 5.31 6.89
N THR A 134 1.41 5.62 5.59
CA THR A 134 2.03 4.79 4.55
C THR A 134 3.12 5.58 3.83
N SER A 135 3.90 4.90 2.98
CA SER A 135 4.81 5.52 2.03
C SER A 135 4.13 5.94 0.72
N THR A 136 2.79 5.99 0.68
CA THR A 136 2.05 6.54 -0.46
C THR A 136 1.75 8.03 -0.26
N ARG A 137 2.04 8.85 -1.28
CA ARG A 137 1.77 10.29 -1.33
C ARG A 137 0.90 10.59 -2.55
N ILE A 138 -0.09 11.47 -2.39
CA ILE A 138 -0.95 11.98 -3.46
C ILE A 138 -0.54 13.43 -3.73
N ILE A 139 -0.37 13.76 -5.00
CA ILE A 139 -0.17 15.13 -5.47
C ILE A 139 -1.44 15.54 -6.20
N TYR A 140 -2.21 16.42 -5.57
CA TYR A 140 -3.38 17.06 -6.14
C TYR A 140 -2.92 18.29 -6.92
N ASN A 141 -3.01 18.24 -8.25
CA ASN A 141 -2.54 19.32 -9.10
C ASN A 141 -3.65 20.33 -9.42
N PRO A 142 -3.29 21.54 -9.90
CA PRO A 142 -4.26 22.51 -10.37
C PRO A 142 -5.12 21.98 -11.51
N LYS A 143 -6.26 22.64 -11.74
CA LYS A 143 -7.17 22.31 -12.83
C LYS A 143 -6.44 22.22 -14.18
N ASN A 144 -6.78 21.18 -14.96
CA ASN A 144 -6.19 20.81 -16.25
C ASN A 144 -4.81 20.11 -16.19
N GLU A 145 -4.29 19.83 -15.00
CA GLU A 145 -3.17 18.93 -14.80
C GLU A 145 -3.65 17.60 -14.22
N LYS A 146 -2.94 16.51 -14.53
CA LYS A 146 -3.25 15.19 -13.98
C LYS A 146 -2.81 15.12 -12.53
N ASP A 147 -3.61 14.51 -11.67
CA ASP A 147 -3.18 14.14 -10.33
C ASP A 147 -2.15 13.01 -10.40
N ILE A 148 -1.34 12.88 -9.34
CA ILE A 148 -0.30 11.85 -9.26
C ILE A 148 -0.43 11.10 -7.94
N VAL A 149 -0.43 9.77 -8.01
CA VAL A 149 -0.22 8.90 -6.85
C VAL A 149 1.22 8.39 -6.90
N MET A 150 1.97 8.70 -5.86
CA MET A 150 3.37 8.29 -5.68
C MET A 150 3.44 7.20 -4.62
N HIS A 151 3.89 6.02 -5.01
CA HIS A 151 4.11 4.90 -4.08
C HIS A 151 5.58 4.79 -3.70
N ASN A 152 5.85 4.26 -2.51
CA ASN A 152 7.21 4.10 -1.97
C ASN A 152 7.98 5.44 -1.94
N TYR A 153 7.33 6.50 -1.44
CA TYR A 153 7.86 7.86 -1.34
C TYR A 153 9.28 7.91 -0.76
N LYS A 154 10.19 8.55 -1.51
CA LYS A 154 11.63 8.69 -1.20
C LYS A 154 12.36 7.36 -0.97
N GLN A 155 11.85 6.25 -1.52
CA GLN A 155 12.52 4.95 -1.53
C GLN A 155 13.10 4.61 -2.91
N PRO A 156 14.11 3.71 -3.01
CA PRO A 156 14.68 3.30 -4.29
C PRO A 156 13.65 2.76 -5.30
N GLU A 157 12.62 2.07 -4.81
CA GLU A 157 11.54 1.47 -5.59
C GLU A 157 10.32 2.39 -5.80
N GLN A 158 10.50 3.71 -5.69
CA GLN A 158 9.45 4.70 -5.93
C GLN A 158 8.92 4.64 -7.37
N TYR A 159 7.61 4.72 -7.53
CA TYR A 159 6.95 4.84 -8.83
C TYR A 159 5.72 5.75 -8.75
N LEU A 160 5.30 6.25 -9.91
CA LEU A 160 4.23 7.22 -10.06
C LEU A 160 3.14 6.66 -10.96
N LEU A 161 1.89 6.89 -10.57
CA LEU A 161 0.72 6.65 -11.38
C LEU A 161 0.00 7.98 -11.61
N GLU A 162 -0.24 8.31 -12.87
CA GLU A 162 -0.99 9.51 -13.26
C GLU A 162 -2.47 9.13 -13.48
N LEU A 163 -3.38 10.02 -13.07
CA LEU A 163 -4.81 9.90 -13.35
C LEU A 163 -5.40 11.28 -13.66
N ASP A 164 -6.47 11.31 -14.44
CA ASP A 164 -7.07 12.59 -14.86
C ASP A 164 -7.61 13.40 -13.67
N SER A 165 -8.11 12.73 -12.63
CA SER A 165 -8.47 13.36 -11.36
C SER A 165 -8.52 12.34 -10.22
N PHE A 166 -7.77 12.57 -9.16
CA PHE A 166 -7.99 11.98 -7.84
C PHE A 166 -8.99 12.80 -7.03
N ILE A 167 -9.06 14.12 -7.25
CA ILE A 167 -10.07 15.01 -6.63
C ILE A 167 -11.48 14.48 -6.87
N GLY A 168 -12.30 14.49 -5.83
CA GLY A 168 -13.71 14.14 -5.90
C GLY A 168 -14.35 14.05 -4.52
N ASN A 169 -15.65 13.79 -4.49
CA ASN A 169 -16.36 13.64 -3.22
C ASN A 169 -15.80 12.47 -2.40
N ASP A 170 -15.90 12.65 -1.09
CA ASP A 170 -15.73 11.60 -0.11
C ASP A 170 -16.92 10.63 -0.21
N CYS A 171 -16.65 9.33 -0.09
CA CYS A 171 -17.70 8.33 -0.27
C CYS A 171 -17.36 6.98 0.33
N PHE A 172 -18.40 6.22 0.69
CA PHE A 172 -18.23 4.79 0.95
C PHE A 172 -17.84 4.08 -0.34
N ILE A 173 -17.06 3.02 -0.20
CA ILE A 173 -16.62 2.14 -1.30
C ILE A 173 -17.72 1.09 -1.49
N THR A 174 -18.88 1.53 -1.98
CA THR A 174 -20.00 0.64 -2.33
C THR A 174 -20.35 0.78 -3.80
N SER A 175 -21.11 -0.18 -4.33
CA SER A 175 -21.59 -0.11 -5.72
C SER A 175 -22.50 1.09 -6.01
N LYS A 176 -23.18 1.63 -4.98
CA LYS A 176 -24.11 2.75 -5.12
C LYS A 176 -23.40 4.11 -5.14
N ASP A 177 -22.19 4.16 -4.58
CA ASP A 177 -21.41 5.38 -4.38
C ASP A 177 -20.22 5.47 -5.36
N ALA A 178 -20.14 4.56 -6.34
CA ALA A 178 -18.98 4.30 -7.18
C ALA A 178 -18.62 5.36 -8.24
N VAL A 179 -19.42 6.42 -8.40
CA VAL A 179 -19.21 7.43 -9.46
C VAL A 179 -17.89 8.17 -9.23
N ASN A 180 -16.94 8.07 -10.17
CA ASN A 180 -15.60 8.66 -10.09
C ASN A 180 -14.73 8.18 -8.91
N VAL A 181 -14.94 6.92 -8.47
CA VAL A 181 -14.20 6.31 -7.35
C VAL A 181 -13.24 5.22 -7.82
N GLU A 182 -13.63 4.47 -8.87
CA GLU A 182 -12.89 3.28 -9.30
C GLU A 182 -11.44 3.58 -9.70
N SER A 183 -11.23 4.55 -10.60
CA SER A 183 -9.87 4.91 -11.06
C SER A 183 -8.98 5.41 -9.92
N PRO A 184 -9.42 6.34 -9.04
CA PRO A 184 -8.68 6.72 -7.84
C PRO A 184 -8.33 5.54 -6.91
N LEU A 185 -9.26 4.61 -6.67
CA LEU A 185 -8.97 3.44 -5.82
C LEU A 185 -7.97 2.48 -6.45
N LYS A 186 -8.14 2.15 -7.73
CA LYS A 186 -7.20 1.29 -8.45
C LYS A 186 -5.80 1.91 -8.51
N CYS A 187 -5.73 3.24 -8.64
CA CYS A 187 -4.48 3.98 -8.59
C CYS A 187 -3.88 4.00 -7.17
N LEU A 188 -4.67 4.24 -6.13
CA LEU A 188 -4.22 4.27 -4.73
C LEU A 188 -3.68 2.91 -4.24
N LEU A 189 -4.34 1.82 -4.67
CA LEU A 189 -4.06 0.47 -4.19
C LEU A 189 -3.23 -0.35 -5.18
N ASP A 190 -2.97 0.18 -6.38
CA ASP A 190 -2.29 -0.48 -7.49
C ASP A 190 -2.80 -1.91 -7.73
N THR A 191 -4.12 -2.01 -7.95
CA THR A 191 -4.84 -3.29 -8.05
C THR A 191 -5.82 -3.30 -9.22
N SER A 192 -6.05 -4.48 -9.77
CA SER A 192 -7.09 -4.73 -10.77
C SER A 192 -8.44 -5.09 -10.16
N GLN A 193 -8.50 -5.29 -8.83
CA GLN A 193 -9.72 -5.65 -8.11
C GLN A 193 -10.84 -4.62 -8.35
N SER A 194 -12.07 -5.12 -8.40
CA SER A 194 -13.28 -4.31 -8.42
C SER A 194 -13.50 -3.58 -7.09
N ILE A 195 -14.33 -2.53 -7.11
CA ILE A 195 -14.74 -1.80 -5.90
C ILE A 195 -15.31 -2.75 -4.83
N GLN A 196 -16.07 -3.75 -5.23
CA GLN A 196 -16.68 -4.73 -4.35
C GLN A 196 -15.63 -5.64 -3.69
N GLU A 197 -14.65 -6.10 -4.45
CA GLU A 197 -13.53 -6.89 -3.92
C GLU A 197 -12.70 -6.06 -2.93
N ILE A 198 -12.40 -4.80 -3.29
CA ILE A 198 -11.66 -3.87 -2.42
C ILE A 198 -12.42 -3.67 -1.10
N ASN A 199 -13.73 -3.39 -1.15
CA ASN A 199 -14.54 -3.21 0.05
C ASN A 199 -14.63 -4.51 0.88
N SER A 200 -14.70 -5.69 0.24
CA SER A 200 -14.70 -6.99 0.94
C SER A 200 -13.46 -7.15 1.81
N VAL A 201 -12.29 -6.82 1.26
CA VAL A 201 -11.00 -6.90 1.97
C VAL A 201 -11.01 -6.06 3.25
N TYR A 202 -11.35 -4.78 3.13
CA TYR A 202 -11.31 -3.86 4.26
C TYR A 202 -12.46 -4.08 5.26
N LYS A 203 -13.63 -4.49 4.77
CA LYS A 203 -14.75 -4.88 5.62
C LYS A 203 -14.45 -6.12 6.43
N TRP A 204 -13.82 -7.12 5.84
CA TRP A 204 -13.35 -8.26 6.61
C TRP A 204 -12.27 -7.86 7.62
N LEU A 205 -11.34 -6.98 7.22
CA LEU A 205 -10.27 -6.53 8.10
C LEU A 205 -10.76 -5.76 9.34
N THR A 206 -11.82 -4.96 9.21
CA THR A 206 -12.24 -3.99 10.24
C THR A 206 -13.69 -4.13 10.73
N ASP A 207 -14.47 -5.03 10.13
CA ASP A 207 -15.91 -5.26 10.36
C ASP A 207 -16.85 -4.13 9.89
N VAL A 208 -16.32 -3.09 9.23
CA VAL A 208 -17.08 -1.93 8.72
C VAL A 208 -16.77 -1.64 7.26
N ASN A 209 -17.68 -0.99 6.53
CA ASN A 209 -17.44 -0.68 5.11
C ASN A 209 -16.28 0.31 4.95
N ALA A 210 -15.55 0.17 3.86
CA ALA A 210 -14.48 1.09 3.51
C ALA A 210 -15.02 2.41 2.95
N TYR A 211 -14.25 3.46 3.16
CA TYR A 211 -14.56 4.83 2.79
C TYR A 211 -13.33 5.49 2.18
N LEU A 212 -13.48 6.11 1.01
CA LEU A 212 -12.43 6.92 0.40
C LEU A 212 -12.61 8.37 0.85
N TYR A 213 -11.63 8.89 1.59
CA TYR A 213 -11.60 10.28 2.04
C TYR A 213 -10.50 11.03 1.29
N ARG A 214 -10.83 12.10 0.56
CA ARG A 214 -9.92 12.76 -0.38
C ARG A 214 -10.23 14.25 -0.51
N VAL A 215 -9.38 14.98 -1.22
CA VAL A 215 -9.68 16.37 -1.58
C VAL A 215 -10.91 16.41 -2.49
N ASN A 216 -11.88 17.26 -2.14
CA ASN A 216 -13.18 17.38 -2.82
C ASN A 216 -13.41 18.77 -3.48
N SER A 217 -12.35 19.57 -3.61
CA SER A 217 -12.40 20.89 -4.24
C SER A 217 -11.21 21.10 -5.18
N ASP A 218 -11.48 21.81 -6.28
CA ASP A 218 -10.47 22.20 -7.28
C ASP A 218 -9.29 22.92 -6.60
N ARG A 219 -8.08 22.61 -7.05
CA ARG A 219 -6.86 23.24 -6.54
C ARG A 219 -6.43 24.38 -7.49
N GLN A 220 -5.96 25.47 -6.89
CA GLN A 220 -5.28 26.55 -7.62
C GLN A 220 -3.76 26.31 -7.67
N GLU A 221 -3.23 25.57 -6.70
CA GLU A 221 -1.83 25.25 -6.56
C GLU A 221 -1.67 23.77 -6.20
N LYS A 222 -0.49 23.22 -6.52
CA LYS A 222 -0.13 21.85 -6.16
C LYS A 222 -0.25 21.63 -4.66
N ASP A 223 -0.91 20.54 -4.26
CA ASP A 223 -1.07 20.13 -2.86
C ASP A 223 -0.68 18.68 -2.66
N GLU A 224 0.22 18.45 -1.71
CA GLU A 224 0.72 17.12 -1.39
C GLU A 224 0.04 16.58 -0.13
N ARG A 225 -0.52 15.38 -0.24
CA ARG A 225 -1.15 14.67 0.88
C ARG A 225 -0.57 13.28 1.08
N VAL A 226 -0.56 12.83 2.31
CA VAL A 226 -0.12 11.50 2.71
C VAL A 226 -1.33 10.59 2.81
N ALA A 227 -1.25 9.44 2.18
CA ALA A 227 -2.24 8.39 2.33
C ALA A 227 -2.06 7.70 3.70
N ARG A 228 -3.14 7.64 4.48
CA ARG A 228 -3.18 7.02 5.82
C ARG A 228 -4.37 6.09 5.94
N PHE A 229 -4.26 5.10 6.81
CA PHE A 229 -5.31 4.15 7.12
C PHE A 229 -5.75 4.32 8.58
N TYR A 230 -7.06 4.46 8.81
CA TYR A 230 -7.63 4.46 10.15
C TYR A 230 -9.04 3.87 10.12
N ALA A 231 -9.57 3.47 11.27
CA ALA A 231 -10.92 2.93 11.38
C ALA A 231 -11.66 3.58 12.55
N GLU A 232 -12.98 3.71 12.40
CA GLU A 232 -13.92 4.09 13.46
C GLU A 232 -15.11 3.11 13.48
N SER A 233 -16.08 3.34 14.36
CA SER A 233 -17.23 2.46 14.54
C SER A 233 -18.15 2.37 13.31
N ASP A 234 -18.10 3.36 12.41
CA ASP A 234 -18.99 3.50 11.26
C ASP A 234 -18.29 3.29 9.91
N GLY A 235 -16.95 3.27 9.88
CA GLY A 235 -16.20 3.11 8.63
C GLY A 235 -14.71 2.86 8.82
N VAL A 236 -14.09 2.32 7.77
CA VAL A 236 -12.64 2.24 7.64
C VAL A 236 -12.17 3.14 6.50
N PHE A 237 -11.24 4.03 6.79
CA PHE A 237 -10.96 5.17 5.94
C PHE A 237 -9.63 4.99 5.22
N LEU A 238 -9.71 5.00 3.90
CA LEU A 238 -8.58 5.17 3.00
C LEU A 238 -8.36 6.69 2.86
N TYR A 239 -7.59 7.25 3.78
CA TYR A 239 -7.52 8.68 3.99
C TYR A 239 -6.40 9.33 3.19
N CYS A 240 -6.78 10.11 2.19
CA CYS A 240 -5.90 10.77 1.22
C CYS A 240 -5.81 12.28 1.45
N TYR A 241 -6.18 12.77 2.64
CA TYR A 241 -6.20 14.21 2.98
C TYR A 241 -5.12 14.62 4.01
N GLY A 242 -4.26 13.68 4.43
CA GLY A 242 -3.30 13.91 5.51
C GLY A 242 -2.19 14.88 5.11
N GLY A 243 -1.98 15.96 5.88
CA GLY A 243 -0.83 16.83 5.64
C GLY A 243 0.51 16.10 5.90
N PRO A 244 1.58 16.37 5.12
CA PRO A 244 2.87 15.66 5.24
C PRO A 244 3.61 15.93 6.56
N ARG A 245 3.26 17.02 7.25
CA ARG A 245 3.83 17.40 8.55
C ARG A 245 3.23 16.64 9.75
N GLY A 246 2.16 15.86 9.53
CA GLY A 246 1.53 15.11 10.63
C GLY A 246 2.35 13.87 10.99
N SER A 247 2.71 13.74 12.27
CA SER A 247 3.47 12.61 12.80
C SER A 247 2.54 11.49 13.23
N ASN A 248 2.74 10.30 12.64
CA ASN A 248 1.83 9.17 12.80
C ASN A 248 2.62 7.86 12.83
N PRO A 249 2.20 6.86 13.65
CA PRO A 249 2.84 5.55 13.63
C PRO A 249 2.53 4.82 12.30
N ALA A 250 3.24 3.73 12.05
CA ALA A 250 3.03 2.89 10.87
C ALA A 250 3.11 1.41 11.24
N LEU A 251 2.49 0.55 10.44
CA LEU A 251 2.79 -0.88 10.50
C LEU A 251 4.19 -1.09 9.93
N GLY A 252 5.06 -1.74 10.71
CA GLY A 252 6.41 -2.07 10.29
C GLY A 252 6.43 -3.35 9.46
N VAL A 253 7.03 -3.32 8.28
CA VAL A 253 7.25 -4.50 7.44
C VAL A 253 8.71 -4.63 7.06
N ARG A 254 9.11 -5.85 6.73
CA ARG A 254 10.22 -6.12 5.81
C ARG A 254 9.76 -7.18 4.83
N TYR A 255 10.25 -7.14 3.59
CA TYR A 255 9.80 -8.08 2.58
C TYR A 255 10.91 -8.40 1.59
N ALA A 256 10.80 -9.59 1.01
CA ALA A 256 11.70 -10.07 -0.04
C ALA A 256 10.91 -10.89 -1.06
N PRO A 257 11.37 -10.95 -2.33
CA PRO A 257 10.81 -11.89 -3.29
C PRO A 257 10.85 -13.31 -2.72
N GLN A 258 9.73 -14.02 -2.80
CA GLN A 258 9.68 -15.40 -2.35
C GLN A 258 10.47 -16.27 -3.33
N ALA A 259 11.45 -17.00 -2.81
CA ALA A 259 12.20 -17.95 -3.62
C ALA A 259 11.23 -18.95 -4.26
N ARG A 260 11.33 -19.12 -5.59
CA ARG A 260 10.62 -20.21 -6.25
C ARG A 260 11.20 -21.51 -5.73
N ALA A 261 10.34 -22.43 -5.28
CA ALA A 261 10.79 -23.78 -4.97
C ALA A 261 11.54 -24.32 -6.19
N ALA A 262 12.81 -24.69 -6.01
CA ALA A 262 13.55 -25.41 -7.03
C ALA A 262 12.79 -26.72 -7.26
N LYS A 263 12.35 -26.93 -8.51
CA LYS A 263 11.72 -28.19 -8.92
C LYS A 263 12.77 -29.28 -9.04
#